data_AF-R1ASQ9-F1
#
_entry.id   AF-R1ASQ9-F1
#
_cell.length_a   1.000
_cell.length_b   1.000
_cell.length_c   1.000
_cell.angle_alpha   90.00
_cell.angle_beta   90.00
_cell.angle_gamma   90.00
#
_symmetry.space_group_name_H-M   'P 1'
#
loop_
_entity.id
_entity.type
_entity.pdbx_description
1 polymer ?
#
loop_
_entity_poly.entity_id
_entity_poly.type
_entity_poly.pdbx_seq_one_letter_code
_entity_poly.pdbx_strand_id
1 'polypeptide(L)'
;MKLRNKDKLYIYYRDNKSCFYCGKSLKFKQITLDHFIPLSKGGTSDIFNVVTCCKKCNKLKADKMPGNYEDTILNLFLKTVDDDMIIGKGINISNKELKEELLKVDRLEDLSDQFIFQNSTMRFYIKDNYVIKIVYLGGYENEYNSDFSWED
;
A
#
# COMPACT_ATOMS: atom_id res chain seq x y z
N MET A 1 -16.74 -0.52 0.47
CA MET A 1 -15.68 0.51 0.57
C MET A 1 -16.25 1.89 0.25
N LYS A 2 -16.00 2.90 1.09
CA LYS A 2 -16.45 4.28 0.86
C LYS A 2 -15.23 5.19 0.64
N LEU A 3 -14.64 5.15 -0.55
CA LEU A 3 -13.57 6.09 -0.93
C LEU A 3 -14.13 7.51 -1.11
N ARG A 4 -13.34 8.50 -0.69
CA ARG A 4 -13.67 9.92 -0.93
C ARG A 4 -13.48 10.23 -2.41
N ASN A 5 -14.18 11.25 -2.92
CA ASN A 5 -14.07 11.62 -4.34
C ASN A 5 -12.64 11.98 -4.75
N LYS A 6 -11.84 12.59 -3.86
CA LYS A 6 -10.43 12.89 -4.12
C LYS A 6 -9.58 11.63 -4.32
N ASP A 7 -9.84 10.57 -3.55
CA ASP A 7 -9.09 9.31 -3.64
C ASP A 7 -9.42 8.59 -4.97
N LYS A 8 -10.71 8.62 -5.37
CA LYS A 8 -11.13 8.09 -6.69
C LYS A 8 -10.48 8.86 -7.83
N LEU A 9 -10.38 10.17 -7.70
CA LEU A 9 -9.77 11.03 -8.71
C LEU A 9 -8.27 10.76 -8.82
N TYR A 10 -7.58 10.62 -7.69
CA TYR A 10 -6.19 10.19 -7.64
C TYR A 10 -5.98 8.86 -8.39
N ILE A 11 -6.74 7.81 -8.04
CA ILE A 11 -6.63 6.49 -8.70
C ILE A 11 -6.85 6.62 -10.22
N TYR A 12 -7.83 7.41 -10.64
CA TYR A 12 -8.10 7.66 -12.07
C TYR A 12 -6.94 8.30 -12.83
N TYR A 13 -6.23 9.25 -12.21
CA TYR A 13 -5.06 9.87 -12.83
C TYR A 13 -3.83 8.96 -12.77
N ARG A 14 -3.60 8.29 -11.64
CA ARG A 14 -2.52 7.30 -11.47
C ARG A 14 -2.61 6.20 -12.54
N ASP A 15 -3.81 5.71 -12.81
CA ASP A 15 -4.05 4.64 -13.79
C ASP A 15 -4.22 5.18 -15.23
N ASN A 16 -3.69 6.38 -15.51
CA ASN A 16 -3.66 6.99 -16.85
C ASN A 16 -5.04 7.09 -17.51
N LYS A 17 -6.10 7.36 -16.73
CA LYS A 17 -7.46 7.52 -17.21
C LYS A 17 -7.95 6.32 -18.04
N SER A 18 -7.48 5.13 -17.68
CA SER A 18 -7.65 3.92 -18.49
C SER A 18 -8.03 2.72 -17.63
N CYS A 19 -8.60 1.70 -18.25
CA CYS A 19 -8.84 0.42 -17.58
C CYS A 19 -7.49 -0.24 -17.30
N PHE A 20 -7.16 -0.45 -16.03
CA PHE A 20 -5.93 -1.10 -15.56
C PHE A 20 -5.67 -2.44 -16.26
N TYR A 21 -6.73 -3.22 -16.50
CA TYR A 21 -6.62 -4.56 -17.07
C TYR A 21 -6.49 -4.61 -18.59
N CYS A 22 -7.05 -3.66 -19.33
CA CYS A 22 -7.12 -3.75 -20.80
C CYS A 22 -6.62 -2.52 -21.54
N GLY A 23 -6.14 -1.49 -20.82
CA GLY A 23 -5.62 -0.25 -21.40
C GLY A 23 -6.67 0.65 -22.05
N LYS A 24 -7.95 0.24 -22.12
CA LYS A 24 -9.00 1.05 -22.73
C LYS A 24 -9.13 2.40 -22.01
N SER A 25 -9.01 3.50 -22.73
CA SER A 25 -9.29 4.84 -22.17
C SER A 25 -10.74 4.95 -21.69
N LEU A 26 -10.93 5.50 -20.50
CA LEU A 26 -12.22 5.68 -19.84
C LEU A 26 -12.38 7.13 -19.42
N LYS A 27 -13.58 7.69 -19.56
CA LYS A 27 -13.92 8.94 -18.85
C LYS A 27 -14.15 8.62 -17.38
N PHE A 28 -13.92 9.59 -16.49
CA PHE A 28 -14.13 9.41 -15.04
C PHE A 28 -15.50 8.81 -14.69
N LYS A 29 -16.58 9.24 -15.36
CA LYS A 29 -17.93 8.69 -15.15
C LYS A 29 -18.15 7.24 -15.60
N GLN A 30 -17.21 6.66 -16.35
CA GLN A 30 -17.29 5.31 -16.92
C GLN A 30 -16.49 4.29 -16.12
N ILE A 31 -15.61 4.74 -15.22
CA ILE A 31 -14.77 3.84 -14.44
C ILE A 31 -15.63 3.08 -13.42
N THR A 32 -15.27 1.83 -13.20
CA THR A 32 -15.50 1.14 -11.94
C THR A 32 -14.18 1.09 -11.19
N LEU A 33 -14.24 0.87 -9.88
CA LEU A 33 -13.08 0.59 -9.06
C LEU A 33 -13.11 -0.88 -8.67
N ASP A 34 -11.96 -1.53 -8.76
CA ASP A 34 -11.79 -2.94 -8.38
C ASP A 34 -10.64 -3.08 -7.39
N HIS A 35 -10.75 -4.08 -6.52
CA HIS A 35 -9.67 -4.50 -5.65
C HIS A 35 -8.79 -5.47 -6.44
N PHE A 36 -7.57 -5.05 -6.76
CA PHE A 36 -6.65 -5.81 -7.60
C PHE A 36 -6.40 -7.20 -7.00
N ILE A 37 -6.00 -7.25 -5.72
CA ILE A 37 -6.15 -8.41 -4.86
C ILE A 37 -7.55 -8.34 -4.23
N PRO A 38 -8.44 -9.32 -4.50
CA PRO A 38 -9.78 -9.34 -3.93
C PRO A 38 -9.78 -9.36 -2.39
N LEU A 39 -10.75 -8.69 -1.77
CA LEU A 39 -10.94 -8.74 -0.31
C LEU A 39 -11.11 -10.17 0.21
N SER A 40 -11.78 -11.04 -0.55
CA SER A 40 -11.97 -12.46 -0.21
C SER A 40 -10.67 -13.29 -0.25
N LYS A 41 -9.56 -12.70 -0.69
CA LYS A 41 -8.23 -13.32 -0.82
C LYS A 41 -7.16 -12.59 -0.02
N GLY A 42 -7.54 -11.82 1.00
CA GLY A 42 -6.62 -11.07 1.86
C GLY A 42 -6.20 -9.70 1.31
N GLY A 43 -6.84 -9.21 0.25
CA GLY A 43 -6.65 -7.83 -0.19
C GLY A 43 -7.29 -6.84 0.77
N THR A 44 -6.77 -5.62 0.80
CA THR A 44 -7.31 -4.51 1.61
C THR A 44 -8.00 -3.46 0.73
N SER A 45 -8.61 -2.45 1.38
CA SER A 45 -9.12 -1.26 0.69
C SER A 45 -8.10 -0.11 0.60
N ASP A 46 -6.81 -0.41 0.79
CA ASP A 46 -5.74 0.56 0.58
C ASP A 46 -5.68 0.99 -0.88
N ILE A 47 -5.34 2.26 -1.10
CA ILE A 47 -5.47 2.93 -2.39
C ILE A 47 -4.59 2.33 -3.48
N PHE A 48 -3.45 1.73 -3.11
CA PHE A 48 -2.58 0.99 -4.02
C PHE A 48 -3.20 -0.35 -4.46
N ASN A 49 -4.10 -0.96 -3.67
CA ASN A 49 -4.82 -2.17 -4.06
C ASN A 49 -6.11 -1.87 -4.85
N VAL A 50 -6.49 -0.61 -5.01
CA VAL A 50 -7.69 -0.21 -5.78
C VAL A 50 -7.27 0.35 -7.13
N VAL A 51 -7.83 -0.19 -8.22
CA VAL A 51 -7.51 0.22 -9.61
C VAL A 51 -8.76 0.64 -10.39
N THR A 52 -8.60 1.50 -11.40
CA THR A 52 -9.68 1.80 -12.34
C THR A 52 -9.86 0.68 -13.34
N CYS A 53 -11.09 0.27 -13.59
CA CYS A 53 -11.39 -0.76 -14.58
C CYS A 53 -12.69 -0.44 -15.33
N CYS A 54 -12.86 -1.06 -16.51
CA CYS A 54 -14.14 -1.02 -17.21
C CYS A 54 -15.08 -2.10 -16.67
N LYS A 55 -16.40 -1.90 -16.79
CA LYS A 55 -17.42 -2.85 -16.32
C LYS A 55 -17.20 -4.29 -16.82
N LYS A 56 -16.75 -4.45 -18.07
CA LYS A 56 -16.48 -5.77 -18.67
C LYS A 56 -15.32 -6.48 -17.95
N CYS A 57 -14.18 -5.81 -17.79
CA CYS A 57 -13.02 -6.37 -17.11
C CYS A 57 -13.32 -6.67 -15.65
N ASN A 58 -13.98 -5.73 -14.95
CA ASN A 58 -14.38 -5.93 -13.55
C ASN A 58 -15.19 -7.23 -13.37
N LYS A 59 -16.20 -7.44 -14.24
CA LYS A 59 -17.03 -8.65 -14.22
C LYS A 59 -16.23 -9.93 -14.53
N LEU A 60 -15.26 -9.88 -15.46
CA LEU A 60 -14.45 -11.04 -15.85
C LEU A 60 -13.42 -11.43 -14.80
N LYS A 61 -12.84 -10.43 -14.13
CA LYS A 61 -11.90 -10.57 -13.03
C LYS A 61 -12.58 -11.17 -11.82
N ALA A 62 -13.70 -10.58 -11.39
CA ALA A 62 -14.43 -11.00 -10.18
C ALA A 62 -13.45 -11.16 -9.01
N ASP A 63 -13.48 -12.30 -8.31
CA ASP A 63 -12.63 -12.61 -7.16
C ASP A 63 -11.37 -13.42 -7.52
N LYS A 64 -10.99 -13.47 -8.80
CA LYS A 64 -9.76 -14.17 -9.21
C LYS A 64 -8.53 -13.43 -8.71
N MET A 65 -7.52 -14.17 -8.27
CA MET A 65 -6.20 -13.63 -7.97
C MET A 65 -5.42 -13.41 -9.28
N PRO A 66 -4.88 -12.21 -9.55
CA PRO A 66 -3.95 -12.00 -10.67
C PRO A 66 -2.67 -12.82 -10.47
N GLY A 67 -2.13 -13.47 -11.50
CA GLY A 67 -0.94 -14.33 -11.35
C GLY A 67 0.35 -13.57 -10.99
N ASN A 68 0.46 -12.31 -11.40
CA ASN A 68 1.62 -11.44 -11.16
C ASN A 68 1.31 -10.38 -10.09
N TYR A 69 0.61 -10.77 -9.02
CA TYR A 69 0.08 -9.79 -8.08
C TYR A 69 1.18 -9.07 -7.29
N GLU A 70 2.27 -9.75 -6.95
CA GLU A 70 3.35 -9.22 -6.11
C GLU A 70 4.01 -8.01 -6.75
N ASP A 71 4.57 -8.18 -7.96
CA ASP A 71 5.20 -7.09 -8.71
C ASP A 71 4.23 -5.93 -8.94
N THR A 72 2.97 -6.25 -9.24
CA THR A 72 1.96 -5.22 -9.52
C THR A 72 1.63 -4.41 -8.27
N ILE A 73 1.44 -5.07 -7.12
CA ILE A 73 1.18 -4.40 -5.85
C ILE A 73 2.39 -3.60 -5.39
N LEU A 74 3.60 -4.15 -5.54
CA LEU A 74 4.82 -3.44 -5.19
C LEU A 74 4.95 -2.14 -5.99
N ASN A 75 4.76 -2.19 -7.31
CA ASN A 75 4.80 -1.01 -8.16
C ASN A 75 3.71 0.01 -7.82
N LEU A 76 2.47 -0.44 -7.59
CA LEU A 76 1.38 0.44 -7.20
C LEU A 76 1.63 1.07 -5.82
N PHE A 77 2.19 0.32 -4.88
CA PHE A 77 2.55 0.79 -3.55
C PHE A 77 3.64 1.88 -3.64
N LEU A 78 4.76 1.59 -4.29
CA LEU A 78 5.86 2.56 -4.48
C LEU A 78 5.36 3.83 -5.18
N LYS A 79 4.48 3.70 -6.18
CA LYS A 79 3.89 4.89 -6.82
C LYS A 79 3.03 5.71 -5.84
N THR A 80 2.24 5.06 -4.99
CA THR A 80 1.45 5.78 -3.97
C THR A 80 2.31 6.43 -2.87
N VAL A 81 3.47 5.84 -2.55
CA VAL A 81 4.45 6.45 -1.63
C VAL A 81 5.08 7.69 -2.28
N ASP A 82 5.52 7.59 -3.54
CA ASP A 82 6.08 8.69 -4.31
C ASP A 82 5.09 9.88 -4.39
N ASP A 83 3.81 9.57 -4.58
CA ASP A 83 2.71 10.56 -4.64
C ASP A 83 2.24 11.06 -3.25
N ASP A 84 2.94 10.74 -2.15
CA ASP A 84 2.62 11.15 -0.77
C ASP A 84 1.25 10.69 -0.25
N MET A 85 0.74 9.58 -0.79
CA MET A 85 -0.56 9.01 -0.40
C MET A 85 -0.47 8.02 0.76
N ILE A 86 0.75 7.65 1.17
CA ILE A 86 1.03 6.78 2.32
C ILE A 86 1.78 7.60 3.37
N ILE A 87 1.27 7.63 4.61
CA ILE A 87 1.85 8.40 5.70
C ILE A 87 1.89 7.60 7.02
N GLY A 88 2.70 8.05 7.97
CA GLY A 88 2.77 7.44 9.30
C GLY A 88 1.58 7.80 10.18
N LYS A 89 1.12 6.86 11.02
CA LYS A 89 0.13 7.13 12.08
C LYS A 89 0.53 6.45 13.38
N GLY A 90 0.85 7.24 14.40
CA GLY A 90 1.23 6.72 15.72
C GLY A 90 2.59 6.01 15.73
N ILE A 91 3.50 6.43 14.85
CA ILE A 91 4.86 5.89 14.72
C ILE A 91 5.90 6.98 15.01
N ASN A 92 7.06 6.59 15.52
CA ASN A 92 8.12 7.50 15.92
C ASN A 92 9.20 7.63 14.82
N ILE A 93 8.81 8.16 13.66
CA ILE A 93 9.68 8.45 12.52
C ILE A 93 9.12 9.66 11.78
N SER A 94 9.97 10.53 11.24
CA SER A 94 9.49 11.67 10.47
C SER A 94 8.86 11.22 9.14
N ASN A 95 7.89 11.97 8.59
CA ASN A 95 7.29 11.61 7.30
C ASN A 95 8.31 11.58 6.16
N LYS A 96 9.34 12.44 6.21
CA LYS A 96 10.41 12.48 5.21
C LYS A 96 11.24 11.19 5.25
N GLU A 97 11.72 10.83 6.42
CA GLU A 97 12.51 9.62 6.64
C GLU A 97 11.69 8.35 6.33
N LEU A 98 10.41 8.34 6.73
CA LEU A 98 9.50 7.25 6.37
C LEU A 98 9.39 7.07 4.85
N LYS A 99 9.20 8.16 4.10
CA LYS A 99 9.12 8.10 2.63
C LYS A 99 10.41 7.54 2.03
N GLU A 100 11.56 8.00 2.49
CA GLU A 100 12.87 7.52 2.05
C GLU A 100 13.05 6.01 2.28
N GLU A 101 12.58 5.49 3.41
CA GLU A 101 12.63 4.05 3.72
C GLU A 101 11.60 3.22 2.95
N LEU A 102 10.37 3.74 2.78
CA LEU A 102 9.33 3.08 2.00
C LEU A 102 9.68 2.96 0.51
N LEU A 103 10.38 3.94 -0.06
CA LEU A 103 10.85 3.88 -1.45
C LEU A 103 11.94 2.82 -1.69
N LYS A 104 12.52 2.25 -0.61
CA LYS A 104 13.48 1.13 -0.67
C LYS A 104 12.81 -0.24 -0.53
N VAL A 105 11.49 -0.30 -0.37
CA VAL A 105 10.76 -1.57 -0.30
C VAL A 105 10.96 -2.34 -1.59
N ASP A 106 11.34 -3.60 -1.45
CA ASP A 106 11.59 -4.53 -2.56
C ASP A 106 10.73 -5.80 -2.47
N ARG A 107 9.96 -5.94 -1.38
CA ARG A 107 9.23 -7.17 -1.10
C ARG A 107 7.86 -6.91 -0.49
N LEU A 108 6.89 -7.66 -0.98
CA LEU A 108 5.62 -7.94 -0.31
C LEU A 108 5.77 -9.28 0.42
N GLU A 109 5.62 -9.31 1.74
CA GLU A 109 5.82 -10.54 2.52
C GLU A 109 4.57 -11.42 2.48
N ASP A 110 3.55 -11.12 3.29
CA ASP A 110 2.34 -11.95 3.41
C ASP A 110 1.06 -11.15 3.16
N LEU A 111 0.10 -11.82 2.50
CA LEU A 111 -1.28 -11.36 2.40
C LEU A 111 -2.05 -11.81 3.65
N SER A 112 -2.18 -10.90 4.60
CA SER A 112 -2.98 -11.07 5.82
C SER A 112 -4.15 -10.06 5.83
N ASP A 113 -4.74 -9.78 7.00
CA ASP A 113 -5.73 -8.70 7.15
C ASP A 113 -5.15 -7.29 6.88
N GLN A 114 -3.85 -7.21 6.59
CA GLN A 114 -3.11 -6.01 6.23
C GLN A 114 -1.91 -6.34 5.32
N PHE A 115 -1.49 -5.36 4.53
CA PHE A 115 -0.29 -5.50 3.70
C PHE A 115 0.98 -5.31 4.54
N ILE A 116 1.97 -6.18 4.32
CA ILE A 116 3.28 -6.09 4.94
C ILE A 116 4.32 -5.93 3.83
N PHE A 117 4.93 -4.75 3.81
CA PHE A 117 6.02 -4.44 2.89
C PHE A 117 7.34 -4.50 3.63
N GLN A 118 8.39 -4.89 2.93
CA GLN A 118 9.71 -5.06 3.52
C GLN A 118 10.78 -4.42 2.64
N ASN A 119 11.76 -3.81 3.29
CA ASN A 119 13.06 -3.49 2.72
C ASN A 119 14.15 -4.30 3.46
N SER A 120 15.43 -4.03 3.20
CA SER A 120 16.54 -4.79 3.80
C SER A 120 16.62 -4.71 5.33
N THR A 121 16.07 -3.68 5.97
CA THR A 121 16.23 -3.41 7.40
C THR A 121 14.90 -3.32 8.16
N MET A 122 13.76 -3.23 7.48
CA MET A 122 12.48 -2.94 8.11
C MET A 122 11.30 -3.66 7.44
N ARG A 123 10.28 -3.94 8.26
CA ARG A 123 8.92 -4.31 7.83
C ARG A 123 7.94 -3.21 8.18
N PHE A 124 7.09 -2.86 7.21
CA PHE A 124 6.07 -1.82 7.29
C PHE A 124 4.69 -2.47 7.20
N TYR A 125 3.88 -2.27 8.22
CA TYR A 125 2.51 -2.76 8.26
C TYR A 125 1.57 -1.64 7.83
N ILE A 126 0.83 -1.87 6.75
CA ILE A 126 -0.02 -0.85 6.11
C ILE A 126 -1.49 -1.16 6.32
N LYS A 127 -2.23 -0.16 6.78
CA LYS A 127 -3.68 -0.23 6.93
C LYS A 127 -4.34 1.12 6.74
N ASP A 128 -5.39 1.16 5.95
CA ASP A 128 -6.17 2.36 5.63
C ASP A 128 -5.32 3.52 5.06
N ASN A 129 -4.29 3.19 4.28
CA ASN A 129 -3.26 4.06 3.69
C ASN A 129 -2.24 4.62 4.70
N TYR A 130 -2.19 4.06 5.91
CA TYR A 130 -1.24 4.45 6.94
C TYR A 130 -0.22 3.35 7.20
N VAL A 131 1.03 3.74 7.40
CA VAL A 131 1.99 2.89 8.12
C VAL A 131 1.60 2.95 9.60
N ILE A 132 1.16 1.82 10.13
CA ILE A 132 0.68 1.71 11.52
C ILE A 132 1.70 1.07 12.47
N LYS A 133 2.70 0.38 11.91
CA LYS A 133 3.76 -0.29 12.67
C LYS A 133 4.99 -0.47 11.79
N ILE A 134 6.16 -0.28 12.39
CA ILE A 134 7.47 -0.59 11.80
C ILE A 134 8.16 -1.62 12.69
N VAL A 135 8.79 -2.62 12.08
CA VAL A 135 9.62 -3.61 12.79
C VAL A 135 10.98 -3.65 12.12
N TYR A 136 12.04 -3.41 12.88
CA TYR A 136 13.42 -3.49 12.40
C TYR A 136 13.88 -4.95 12.37
N LEU A 137 14.58 -5.31 11.29
CA LEU A 137 15.10 -6.65 11.04
C LEU A 137 16.54 -6.75 11.58
N GLY A 138 16.83 -7.77 12.40
CA GLY A 138 18.18 -8.06 12.92
C GLY A 138 18.58 -7.29 14.18
N GLY A 139 17.97 -7.60 15.34
CA GLY A 139 18.26 -6.92 16.61
C GLY A 139 19.73 -7.00 17.09
N TYR A 140 20.13 -5.94 17.83
CA TYR A 140 21.44 -5.53 18.40
C TYR A 140 22.35 -4.79 17.39
N GLU A 141 22.75 -3.52 17.58
CA GLU A 141 23.14 -2.78 18.80
C GLU A 141 22.67 -1.32 18.81
N ASN A 142 22.10 -0.89 19.94
CA ASN A 142 22.66 0.23 20.72
C ASN A 142 21.96 0.26 22.09
N GLU A 143 22.70 -0.20 23.09
CA GLU A 143 22.52 0.18 24.48
C GLU A 143 22.57 1.71 24.58
N TYR A 144 21.44 2.37 24.79
CA TYR A 144 21.47 3.56 25.62
C TYR A 144 21.29 3.10 27.06
N ASN A 145 22.43 2.90 27.72
CA ASN A 145 22.54 3.14 29.14
C ASN A 145 22.04 4.57 29.41
N SER A 146 20.76 4.70 29.76
CA SER A 146 20.34 5.80 30.61
C SER A 146 20.26 5.24 32.02
N ASP A 147 21.29 5.55 32.79
CA ASP A 147 21.30 5.50 34.24
C ASP A 147 19.96 6.03 34.79
N PHE A 148 19.14 5.12 35.31
CA PHE A 148 18.10 5.46 36.28
C PHE A 148 18.26 4.47 37.43
N SER A 149 19.11 4.85 38.37
CA SER A 149 19.17 4.27 39.70
C SER A 149 17.84 4.54 40.41
N TRP A 150 17.12 3.48 40.75
CA TRP A 150 16.16 3.52 41.83
C TRP A 150 16.93 3.21 43.10
N GLU A 151 17.33 4.24 43.84
CA GLU A 151 17.62 4.10 45.27
C GLU A 151 16.40 4.60 46.04
N ASP A 152 16.07 3.83 47.08
CA ASP A 152 14.97 4.01 48.05
C ASP A 152 15.11 5.30 48.89
#